data_AF-A0A5B9R5I5-F1
#
_entry.id   AF-A0A5B9R5I5-F1
#
_cell.length_a   1.000
_cell.length_b   1.000
_cell.length_c   1.000
_cell.angle_alpha   90.00
_cell.angle_beta   90.00
_cell.angle_gamma   90.00
#
_symmetry.space_group_name_H-M   'P 1'
#
loop_
_entity.id
_entity.type
_entity.pdbx_description
1 polymer ?
#
loop_
_entity_poly.entity_id
_entity_poly.type
_entity_poly.pdbx_seq_one_letter_code
_entity_poly.pdbx_strand_id
1 'polypeptide(L)'
;MIGNRNPRRRLEAMVLTALVFLLPMLGLLGCGGEAASVPAATMMMVDVQSGQTFSLPLPTTFPAVNPETQRRTLMPGLFCSTCQKWYPVPPPDQINRQGQAGMCPRSHGPLTADGPT
;
A
#
# COMPACT_ATOMS: atom_id res chain seq x y z
N MET A 1 64.04 9.20 -54.97
CA MET A 1 63.71 9.83 -53.68
C MET A 1 62.86 8.85 -52.87
N ILE A 2 63.38 8.43 -51.72
CA ILE A 2 62.89 7.31 -50.90
C ILE A 2 61.85 7.85 -49.90
N GLY A 3 60.59 7.48 -50.08
CA GLY A 3 59.47 7.92 -49.24
C GLY A 3 59.33 7.09 -47.96
N ASN A 4 59.60 7.75 -46.85
CA ASN A 4 59.61 7.26 -45.46
C ASN A 4 58.23 6.66 -45.05
N ARG A 5 58.12 5.33 -44.94
CA ARG A 5 56.88 4.65 -44.52
C ARG A 5 56.88 4.51 -42.99
N ASN A 6 56.10 5.36 -42.32
CA ASN A 6 55.99 5.43 -40.87
C ASN A 6 55.14 4.24 -40.32
N PRO A 7 55.69 3.33 -39.49
CA PRO A 7 55.04 2.07 -39.09
C PRO A 7 53.95 2.24 -38.01
N ARG A 8 53.77 3.43 -37.43
CA ARG A 8 52.84 3.69 -36.32
C ARG A 8 51.35 3.57 -36.67
N ARG A 9 50.97 3.61 -37.96
CA ARG A 9 49.54 3.60 -38.37
C ARG A 9 48.87 2.24 -38.38
N ARG A 10 49.59 1.13 -38.20
CA ARG A 10 49.01 -0.23 -38.25
C ARG A 10 48.52 -0.75 -36.90
N LEU A 11 48.93 -0.16 -35.79
CA LEU A 11 48.62 -0.69 -34.45
C LEU A 11 47.22 -0.29 -33.95
N GLU A 12 46.68 0.85 -34.39
CA GLU A 12 45.39 1.36 -33.87
C GLU A 12 44.17 0.66 -34.48
N ALA A 13 44.33 0.01 -35.63
CA ALA A 13 43.24 -0.67 -36.32
C ALA A 13 42.88 -2.04 -35.75
N MET A 14 43.72 -2.65 -34.89
CA MET A 14 43.45 -3.97 -34.31
C MET A 14 42.79 -3.90 -32.92
N VAL A 15 42.95 -2.80 -32.18
CA VAL A 15 42.40 -2.69 -30.81
C VAL A 15 40.91 -2.35 -30.83
N LEU A 16 40.45 -1.58 -31.83
CA LEU A 16 39.05 -1.14 -31.93
C LEU A 16 38.07 -2.23 -32.37
N THR A 17 38.51 -3.24 -33.13
CA THR A 17 37.61 -4.30 -33.64
C THR A 17 37.30 -5.38 -32.60
N ALA A 18 38.17 -5.57 -31.61
CA ALA A 18 37.98 -6.57 -30.55
C ALA A 18 36.96 -6.14 -29.48
N LEU A 19 36.76 -4.83 -29.29
CA LEU A 19 35.84 -4.31 -28.26
C LEU A 19 34.36 -4.32 -28.69
N VAL A 20 34.08 -4.40 -30.00
CA VAL A 20 32.72 -4.27 -30.56
C VAL A 20 31.94 -5.59 -30.50
N PHE A 21 32.61 -6.74 -30.44
CA PHE A 21 31.94 -8.05 -30.47
C PHE A 21 31.56 -8.64 -29.09
N LEU A 22 32.02 -8.03 -27.99
CA LEU A 22 31.83 -8.57 -26.64
C LEU A 22 30.63 -7.95 -25.87
N LEU A 23 29.92 -6.99 -26.47
CA LEU A 23 28.83 -6.26 -25.80
C LEU A 23 27.37 -6.73 -26.01
N PRO A 24 26.98 -7.71 -26.87
CA PRO A 24 25.55 -7.98 -27.07
C PRO A 24 24.96 -9.00 -26.08
N MET A 25 25.76 -9.67 -25.24
CA MET A 25 25.28 -10.70 -24.30
C MET A 25 24.71 -10.16 -22.98
N LEU A 26 24.77 -8.84 -22.73
CA LEU A 26 24.40 -8.22 -21.45
C LEU A 26 22.98 -7.63 -21.44
N GLY A 27 22.04 -8.17 -22.22
CA GLY A 27 20.74 -7.53 -22.48
C GLY A 27 19.46 -8.28 -22.09
N LEU A 28 19.50 -9.56 -21.69
CA LEU A 28 18.27 -10.37 -21.52
C LEU A 28 18.07 -11.00 -20.13
N LEU A 29 18.93 -10.72 -19.15
CA LEU A 29 18.66 -11.01 -17.73
C LEU A 29 18.01 -9.79 -17.05
N GLY A 30 17.05 -9.17 -17.73
CA GLY A 30 16.09 -8.29 -17.08
C GLY A 30 15.14 -9.15 -16.27
N CYS A 31 15.55 -9.52 -15.06
CA CYS A 31 14.67 -10.06 -14.03
C CYS A 31 13.67 -8.96 -13.67
N GLY A 32 12.63 -8.81 -14.49
CA GLY A 32 11.45 -8.04 -14.17
C GLY A 32 10.74 -8.76 -13.03
N GLY A 33 11.26 -8.59 -11.81
CA GLY A 33 10.53 -8.90 -10.60
C GLY A 33 9.32 -7.99 -10.59
N GLU A 34 8.19 -8.53 -11.06
CA GLU A 34 6.87 -7.96 -10.86
C GLU A 34 6.78 -7.61 -9.38
N ALA A 35 6.79 -6.31 -9.09
CA ALA A 35 6.74 -5.82 -7.72
C ALA A 35 5.44 -6.34 -7.15
N ALA A 36 5.52 -7.39 -6.32
CA ALA A 36 4.37 -7.98 -5.66
C ALA A 36 3.66 -6.84 -4.91
N SER A 37 2.50 -6.43 -5.44
CA SER A 37 1.69 -5.40 -4.82
C SER A 37 1.31 -5.91 -3.44
N VAL A 38 1.87 -5.30 -2.39
CA VAL A 38 1.49 -5.62 -1.01
C VAL A 38 -0.04 -5.44 -0.93
N PRO A 39 -0.81 -6.49 -0.58
CA PRO A 39 -2.26 -6.38 -0.53
C PRO A 39 -2.62 -5.27 0.44
N ALA A 40 -3.44 -4.33 -0.01
CA ALA A 40 -3.88 -3.23 0.83
C ALA A 40 -4.62 -3.82 2.05
N ALA A 41 -4.14 -3.49 3.26
CA ALA A 41 -4.83 -3.89 4.48
C ALA A 41 -6.29 -3.44 4.39
N THR A 42 -7.23 -4.37 4.60
CA THR A 42 -8.67 -4.08 4.55
C THR A 42 -9.18 -3.96 5.98
N MET A 43 -10.10 -3.05 6.23
CA MET A 43 -10.73 -2.89 7.54
C MET A 43 -12.23 -2.68 7.42
N MET A 44 -12.96 -3.04 8.48
CA MET A 44 -14.37 -2.70 8.59
C MET A 44 -14.54 -1.25 9.00
N MET A 45 -15.35 -0.55 8.23
CA MET A 45 -15.71 0.85 8.39
C MET A 45 -17.20 0.95 8.68
N VAL A 46 -17.59 1.86 9.57
CA VAL A 46 -18.99 2.11 9.92
C VAL A 46 -19.33 3.54 9.55
N ASP A 47 -20.41 3.72 8.79
CA ASP A 47 -20.99 5.05 8.57
C ASP A 47 -21.66 5.54 9.84
N VAL A 48 -21.17 6.63 10.42
CA VAL A 48 -21.72 7.18 11.67
C VAL A 48 -23.12 7.74 11.50
N GLN A 49 -23.57 8.02 10.26
CA GLN A 49 -24.92 8.53 10.00
C GLN A 49 -25.94 7.40 9.88
N SER A 50 -25.67 6.40 9.04
CA SER A 50 -26.62 5.30 8.78
C SER A 50 -26.40 4.06 9.66
N GLY A 51 -25.20 3.90 10.24
CA GLY A 51 -24.77 2.69 10.93
C GLY A 51 -24.45 1.51 10.01
N GLN A 52 -24.43 1.72 8.68
CA GLN A 52 -24.03 0.70 7.72
C GLN A 52 -22.52 0.40 7.79
N THR A 53 -22.17 -0.83 7.43
CA THR A 53 -20.80 -1.34 7.47
C THR A 53 -20.24 -1.51 6.07
N PHE A 54 -18.98 -1.15 5.88
CA PHE A 54 -18.25 -1.27 4.61
C PHE A 54 -16.90 -1.93 4.86
N SER A 55 -16.55 -2.95 4.08
CA SER A 55 -15.20 -3.52 4.07
C SER A 55 -14.38 -2.80 3.00
N LEU A 56 -13.46 -1.93 3.42
CA LEU A 56 -12.71 -1.06 2.51
C LEU A 56 -11.20 -1.17 2.76
N PRO A 57 -10.36 -0.91 1.73
CA PRO A 57 -8.94 -0.68 1.95
C PRO A 57 -8.72 0.40 2.99
N LEU A 58 -7.75 0.19 3.89
CA LEU A 58 -7.41 1.06 5.01
C LEU A 58 -7.19 2.50 4.51
N PRO A 59 -8.09 3.44 4.84
CA PRO A 59 -7.95 4.82 4.42
C PRO A 59 -6.78 5.48 5.16
N THR A 60 -6.15 6.46 4.52
CA THR A 60 -5.09 7.26 5.14
C THR A 60 -5.62 8.45 5.96
N THR A 61 -6.91 8.78 5.80
CA THR A 61 -7.55 9.90 6.50
C THR A 61 -8.91 9.48 7.05
N PHE A 62 -9.22 9.96 8.25
CA PHE A 62 -10.49 9.72 8.93
C PHE A 62 -11.13 11.05 9.37
N PRO A 63 -12.46 11.21 9.27
CA PRO A 63 -13.41 10.26 8.69
C PRO A 63 -13.19 10.04 7.18
N ALA A 64 -13.36 8.79 6.74
CA ALA A 64 -13.22 8.39 5.34
C ALA A 64 -14.50 8.67 4.54
N VAL A 65 -14.38 8.69 3.22
CA VAL A 65 -15.50 8.98 2.31
C VAL A 65 -16.40 7.75 2.21
N ASN A 66 -17.69 7.93 2.49
CA ASN A 66 -18.72 6.95 2.22
C ASN A 66 -18.92 6.84 0.69
N PRO A 67 -18.74 5.65 0.08
CA PRO A 67 -18.81 5.49 -1.37
C PRO A 67 -20.21 5.78 -1.94
N GLU A 68 -21.27 5.59 -1.15
CA GLU A 68 -22.65 5.82 -1.58
C GLU A 68 -23.04 7.29 -1.53
N THR A 69 -22.65 7.99 -0.45
CA THR A 69 -23.10 9.38 -0.21
C THR A 69 -22.05 10.44 -0.56
N GLN A 70 -20.81 10.04 -0.83
CA GLN A 70 -19.66 10.91 -1.07
C GLN A 70 -19.32 11.86 0.10
N ARG A 71 -19.86 11.59 1.30
CA ARG A 71 -19.60 12.36 2.52
C ARG A 71 -18.53 11.70 3.38
N ARG A 72 -17.76 12.49 4.14
CA ARG A 72 -16.77 11.99 5.10
C ARG A 72 -17.43 11.58 6.41
N THR A 73 -18.01 10.38 6.42
CA THR A 73 -18.78 9.87 7.57
C THR A 73 -18.36 8.45 8.00
N LEU A 74 -17.45 7.81 7.27
CA LEU A 74 -16.97 6.49 7.64
C LEU A 74 -15.89 6.58 8.72
N MET A 75 -16.11 5.86 9.83
CA MET A 75 -15.15 5.69 10.91
C MET A 75 -14.71 4.23 10.99
N PRO A 76 -13.51 3.92 11.51
CA PRO A 76 -13.13 2.56 11.85
C PRO A 76 -14.21 1.85 12.66
N GLY A 77 -14.48 0.59 12.36
CA GLY A 77 -15.41 -0.25 13.10
C GLY A 77 -14.71 -1.06 14.20
N LEU A 78 -15.38 -1.21 15.33
CA LEU A 78 -15.08 -2.23 16.35
C LEU A 78 -16.26 -3.19 16.48
N PHE A 79 -15.98 -4.47 16.56
CA PHE A 79 -16.95 -5.53 16.64
C PHE A 79 -17.34 -5.82 18.09
N CYS A 80 -18.63 -6.04 18.33
CA CYS A 80 -19.15 -6.61 19.56
C CYS A 80 -19.56 -8.06 19.31
N SER A 81 -18.89 -9.01 19.96
CA SER A 81 -19.21 -10.44 19.84
C SER A 81 -20.58 -10.81 20.41
N THR A 82 -21.01 -10.16 21.50
CA THR A 82 -22.33 -10.38 22.11
C THR A 82 -23.48 -9.89 21.23
N CYS A 83 -23.31 -8.70 20.64
CA CYS A 83 -24.34 -8.11 19.77
C CYS A 83 -24.24 -8.60 18.32
N GLN A 84 -23.13 -9.27 17.97
CA GLN A 84 -22.76 -9.61 16.59
C GLN A 84 -22.86 -8.43 15.64
N LYS A 85 -22.36 -7.26 16.07
CA LYS A 85 -22.51 -6.00 15.35
C LYS A 85 -21.25 -5.14 15.43
N TRP A 86 -20.96 -4.45 14.35
CA TRP A 86 -19.92 -3.42 14.26
C TRP A 86 -20.44 -2.06 14.76
N TYR A 87 -19.61 -1.36 15.51
CA TYR A 87 -19.84 -0.02 16.06
C TYR A 87 -18.70 0.91 15.64
N PRO A 88 -18.95 2.20 15.39
CA PRO A 88 -17.88 3.12 15.05
C PRO A 88 -16.94 3.33 16.25
N VAL A 89 -15.64 3.45 15.98
CA VAL A 89 -14.65 3.89 16.96
C VAL A 89 -15.06 5.28 17.45
N PRO A 90 -15.16 5.50 18.78
CA PRO A 90 -15.48 6.81 19.32
C PRO A 90 -14.39 7.84 18.98
N PRO A 91 -14.74 9.13 18.87
CA PRO A 91 -13.75 10.18 18.73
C PRO A 91 -12.71 10.16 19.87
N PRO A 92 -11.44 10.52 19.60
CA PRO A 92 -10.38 10.52 20.62
C PRO A 92 -10.73 11.32 21.88
N ASP A 93 -11.40 12.47 21.73
CA ASP A 93 -11.87 13.27 22.86
C ASP A 93 -12.83 12.52 23.77
N GLN A 94 -13.69 11.67 23.20
CA GLN A 94 -14.61 10.84 23.97
C GLN A 94 -13.87 9.73 24.69
N ILE A 95 -12.89 9.08 24.03
CA ILE A 95 -12.05 8.05 24.63
C ILE A 95 -11.29 8.59 25.85
N ASN A 96 -10.73 9.78 25.73
CA ASN A 96 -9.96 10.39 26.81
C ASN A 96 -10.81 10.85 28.00
N ARG A 97 -12.09 11.17 27.77
CA ARG A 97 -13.00 11.68 28.81
C ARG A 97 -13.87 10.59 29.44
N GLN A 98 -14.14 9.51 28.70
CA GLN A 98 -15.03 8.43 29.11
C GLN A 98 -14.28 7.11 29.04
N GLY A 99 -13.89 6.58 30.20
CA GLY A 99 -13.17 5.30 30.26
C GLY A 99 -13.92 4.11 29.65
N GLN A 100 -15.23 4.24 29.43
CA GLN A 100 -16.07 3.21 28.79
C GLN A 100 -16.28 3.43 27.28
N ALA A 101 -15.62 4.40 26.65
CA ALA A 101 -15.82 4.67 25.22
C ALA A 101 -15.48 3.45 24.33
N GLY A 102 -14.56 2.58 24.75
CA GLY A 102 -14.25 1.32 24.06
C GLY A 102 -15.23 0.16 24.32
N MET A 103 -16.33 0.39 25.04
CA MET A 103 -17.32 -0.62 25.39
C MET A 103 -18.54 -0.57 24.46
N CYS A 104 -19.19 -1.72 24.29
CA CYS A 104 -20.43 -1.82 23.54
C CYS A 104 -21.53 -1.01 24.25
N PRO A 105 -22.28 -0.13 23.57
CA PRO A 105 -23.33 0.66 24.18
C PRO A 105 -24.56 -0.15 24.63
N ARG A 106 -24.66 -1.43 24.23
CA ARG A 106 -25.78 -2.31 24.58
C ARG A 106 -25.42 -3.34 25.64
N SER A 107 -24.32 -4.06 25.47
CA SER A 107 -23.90 -5.11 26.41
C SER A 107 -22.88 -4.64 27.45
N HIS A 108 -22.32 -3.43 27.28
CA HIS A 108 -21.20 -2.90 28.07
C HIS A 108 -19.94 -3.78 28.09
N GLY A 109 -19.86 -4.76 27.18
CA GLY A 109 -18.67 -5.59 26.99
C GLY A 109 -17.63 -4.91 26.08
N PRO A 110 -16.40 -5.44 26.04
CA PRO A 110 -15.34 -4.88 25.22
C PRO A 110 -15.65 -5.01 23.72
N LEU A 111 -15.25 -3.99 22.95
CA LEU A 111 -15.26 -4.03 21.50
C LEU A 111 -13.87 -4.41 20.96
N THR A 112 -13.81 -5.14 19.85
CA THR A 112 -12.56 -5.63 19.24
C THR A 112 -12.37 -5.09 17.83
N ALA A 113 -11.13 -4.90 17.38
CA ALA A 113 -10.85 -4.54 15.99
C ALA A 113 -11.15 -5.71 15.03
N ASP A 114 -11.02 -6.94 15.52
CA ASP A 114 -11.30 -8.16 14.77
C ASP A 114 -12.77 -8.56 14.90
N GLY A 115 -13.32 -9.07 13.80
CA GLY A 115 -14.69 -9.56 13.71
C GLY A 115 -14.95 -10.25 12.38
N PRO A 116 -16.16 -10.81 12.17
CA PRO A 116 -16.53 -11.42 10.91
C PRO A 116 -16.51 -10.39 9.78
N THR A 117 -15.85 -10.75 8.68
CA THR A 117 -15.73 -9.96 7.45
C THR A 117 -16.77 -10.33 6.42
#